data_AF-A0A3S5DCG8-F1
#
_entry.id   AF-A0A3S5DCG8-F1
#
_cell.length_a   1.000
_cell.length_b   1.000
_cell.length_c   1.000
_cell.angle_alpha   90.00
_cell.angle_beta   90.00
_cell.angle_gamma   90.00
#
_symmetry.space_group_name_H-M   'P 1'
#
loop_
_entity.id
_entity.type
_entity.pdbx_description
1 polymer ?
#
loop_
_entity_poly.entity_id
_entity_poly.type
_entity_poly.pdbx_seq_one_letter_code
_entity_poly.pdbx_strand_id
1 'polypeptide(L)'
;MPSLSPVSSSTLKKERINELNEQNDKARSSLKSLVEFITEIGTTSSDIGCRMGDLNTSLTQINACIKEIQKIANQTNLIAINSAIEAARVGDAGRGFSVISKEVKNLSEDVKHSSKSVSTLTSVIKDNTARVSEVLDNQQPVIDNITTNINQIVESIGIVIDKSLSMKSVMQYISTVQFLNIVKVDHVIWKMEVYKLLLNKDINSKITMHDQCRLGKWYYGFEGQQFSNYYSFRSLEAPHKEVHTAGHSALNYFAAGDMNAMSQELDRMERSSNEVVNQLEMLAVDLLKETTL
;
A
#
# COMPACT_ATOMS: atom_id res chain seq x y z
N MET A 1 23.26 -13.30 -34.83
CA MET A 1 22.97 -13.03 -33.40
C MET A 1 21.50 -13.29 -33.17
N PRO A 2 21.12 -14.13 -32.19
CA PRO A 2 19.73 -14.50 -31.98
C PRO A 2 18.94 -13.27 -31.54
N SER A 3 17.84 -13.01 -32.24
CA SER A 3 16.89 -11.95 -31.96
C SER A 3 16.30 -12.12 -30.56
N LEU A 4 16.66 -11.26 -29.61
CA LEU A 4 15.82 -11.00 -28.44
C LEU A 4 14.45 -10.56 -28.97
N SER A 5 13.46 -11.45 -28.87
CA SER A 5 12.13 -11.19 -29.37
C SER A 5 11.51 -10.01 -28.58
N PRO A 6 10.85 -9.05 -29.24
CA PRO A 6 10.21 -7.91 -28.57
C PRO A 6 9.21 -8.34 -27.47
N VAL A 7 8.68 -9.55 -27.62
CA VAL A 7 7.70 -10.21 -26.74
C VAL A 7 8.23 -10.45 -25.32
N SER A 8 9.52 -10.77 -25.13
CA SER A 8 10.05 -10.99 -23.77
C SER A 8 10.10 -9.69 -22.96
N SER A 9 10.46 -8.58 -23.60
CA SER A 9 10.58 -7.28 -22.95
C SER A 9 9.22 -6.67 -22.57
N SER A 10 8.18 -6.86 -23.37
CA SER A 10 6.82 -6.36 -23.08
C SER A 10 6.13 -7.20 -22.00
N THR A 11 6.39 -8.50 -21.96
CA THR A 11 5.87 -9.41 -20.93
C THR A 11 6.49 -9.10 -19.56
N LEU A 12 7.82 -8.95 -19.48
CA LEU A 12 8.53 -8.54 -18.25
C LEU A 12 8.03 -7.20 -17.70
N LYS A 13 7.69 -6.24 -18.57
CA LYS A 13 7.16 -4.93 -18.17
C LYS A 13 5.76 -5.04 -17.57
N LYS A 14 4.86 -5.86 -18.16
CA LYS A 14 3.51 -6.09 -17.65
C LYS A 14 3.53 -6.84 -16.30
N GLU A 15 4.41 -7.83 -16.16
CA GLU A 15 4.59 -8.58 -14.91
C GLU A 15 4.99 -7.65 -13.77
N ARG A 16 5.97 -6.76 -13.96
CA ARG A 16 6.38 -5.80 -12.92
C ARG A 16 5.29 -4.85 -12.46
N ILE A 17 4.40 -4.39 -13.35
CA ILE A 17 3.26 -3.54 -12.95
C ILE A 17 2.27 -4.33 -12.11
N ASN A 18 1.97 -5.57 -12.51
CA ASN A 18 1.04 -6.42 -11.76
C ASN A 18 1.58 -6.75 -10.37
N GLU A 19 2.87 -7.08 -10.27
CA GLU A 19 3.55 -7.28 -8.97
C GLU A 19 3.45 -6.04 -8.08
N LEU A 20 3.65 -4.85 -8.66
CA LEU A 20 3.60 -3.60 -7.92
C LEU A 20 2.17 -3.26 -7.44
N ASN A 21 1.15 -3.53 -8.26
CA ASN A 21 -0.25 -3.40 -7.84
C ASN A 21 -0.60 -4.38 -6.72
N GLU A 22 -0.16 -5.65 -6.82
CA GLU A 22 -0.39 -6.64 -5.78
C GLU A 22 0.29 -6.24 -4.45
N GLN A 23 1.50 -5.68 -4.52
CA GLN A 23 2.19 -5.14 -3.33
C GLN A 23 1.44 -3.96 -2.72
N ASN A 24 0.91 -3.05 -3.54
CA ASN A 24 0.11 -1.93 -3.07
C ASN A 24 -1.20 -2.39 -2.38
N ASP A 25 -1.89 -3.38 -2.94
CA ASP A 25 -3.11 -3.95 -2.36
C ASP A 25 -2.83 -4.64 -1.01
N LYS A 26 -1.72 -5.40 -0.92
CA LYS A 26 -1.25 -5.98 0.34
C LYS A 26 -0.96 -4.89 1.37
N ALA A 27 -0.24 -3.84 0.99
CA ALA A 27 0.07 -2.74 1.88
C ALA A 27 -1.20 -2.04 2.40
N ARG A 28 -2.19 -1.82 1.53
CA ARG A 28 -3.49 -1.24 1.90
C ARG A 28 -4.26 -2.12 2.90
N SER A 29 -4.27 -3.43 2.67
CA SER A 29 -4.90 -4.38 3.60
C SER A 29 -4.22 -4.36 4.97
N SER A 30 -2.88 -4.41 5.00
CA SER A 30 -2.11 -4.33 6.25
C SER A 30 -2.33 -3.02 7.00
N LEU A 31 -2.44 -1.88 6.29
CA LEU A 31 -2.75 -0.60 6.92
C LEU A 31 -4.16 -0.57 7.51
N LYS A 32 -5.15 -1.15 6.84
CA LYS A 32 -6.51 -1.25 7.37
C LYS A 32 -6.52 -2.02 8.69
N SER A 33 -5.85 -3.17 8.74
CA SER A 33 -5.71 -3.94 9.99
C SER A 33 -4.97 -3.15 11.07
N LEU A 34 -3.97 -2.33 10.69
CA LEU A 34 -3.26 -1.48 11.64
C LEU A 34 -4.15 -0.37 12.24
N VAL A 35 -5.02 0.24 11.43
CA VAL A 35 -6.03 1.21 11.93
C VAL A 35 -6.98 0.54 12.92
N GLU A 36 -7.47 -0.65 12.59
CA GLU A 36 -8.35 -1.43 13.47
C GLU A 36 -7.66 -1.72 14.81
N PHE A 37 -6.41 -2.19 14.77
CA PHE A 37 -5.61 -2.50 15.95
C PHE A 37 -5.34 -1.27 16.84
N ILE A 38 -5.04 -0.12 16.24
CA ILE A 38 -4.80 1.12 17.00
C ILE A 38 -6.09 1.65 17.63
N THR A 39 -7.22 1.51 16.94
CA THR A 39 -8.53 1.85 17.51
C THR A 39 -8.84 0.98 18.72
N GLU A 40 -8.55 -0.32 18.65
CA GLU A 40 -8.71 -1.27 19.76
C GLU A 40 -7.78 -0.94 20.94
N ILE A 41 -6.55 -0.50 20.68
CA ILE A 41 -5.64 -0.03 21.73
C ILE A 41 -6.21 1.22 22.42
N GLY A 42 -6.79 2.15 21.66
CA GLY A 42 -7.45 3.35 22.18
C GLY A 42 -8.63 3.02 23.10
N THR A 43 -9.52 2.12 22.66
CA THR A 43 -10.67 1.70 23.49
C THR A 43 -10.21 0.96 24.75
N THR A 44 -9.24 0.05 24.63
CA THR A 44 -8.69 -0.68 25.77
C THR A 44 -8.03 0.25 26.78
N SER A 45 -7.30 1.26 26.32
CA SER A 45 -6.66 2.26 27.21
C SER A 45 -7.69 3.08 27.97
N SER A 46 -8.76 3.50 27.29
CA SER A 46 -9.91 4.19 27.92
C SER A 46 -10.57 3.31 29.00
N ASP A 47 -10.79 2.03 28.71
CA ASP A 47 -11.36 1.07 29.65
C ASP A 47 -10.48 0.87 30.89
N ILE A 48 -9.16 0.78 30.72
CA ILE A 48 -8.22 0.69 31.85
C ILE A 48 -8.31 1.98 32.69
N GLY A 49 -8.37 3.15 32.04
CA GLY A 49 -8.55 4.44 32.73
C GLY A 49 -9.79 4.48 33.61
N CYS A 50 -10.93 4.01 33.09
CA CYS A 50 -12.18 3.89 33.85
C CYS A 50 -12.01 2.96 35.07
N ARG A 51 -11.43 1.76 34.87
CA ARG A 51 -11.18 0.79 35.95
C ARG A 51 -10.23 1.32 37.02
N MET A 52 -9.23 2.14 36.66
CA MET A 52 -8.36 2.80 37.64
C MET A 52 -9.13 3.84 38.47
N GLY A 53 -10.08 4.56 37.85
CA GLY A 53 -11.01 5.45 38.55
C GLY A 53 -11.88 4.73 39.59
N ASP A 54 -12.45 3.59 39.21
CA ASP A 54 -13.25 2.74 40.12
C ASP A 54 -12.40 2.18 41.28
N LEU A 55 -11.17 1.76 40.98
CA LEU A 55 -10.23 1.29 42.00
C LEU A 55 -9.88 2.41 42.98
N ASN A 56 -9.57 3.61 42.49
CA ASN A 56 -9.27 4.76 43.35
C ASN A 56 -10.45 5.14 44.26
N THR A 57 -11.68 5.05 43.74
CA THR A 57 -12.91 5.23 44.53
C THR A 57 -13.03 4.17 45.63
N SER A 58 -12.81 2.90 45.28
CA SER A 58 -12.83 1.78 46.23
C SER A 58 -11.77 1.93 47.33
N LEU A 59 -10.54 2.33 46.97
CA LEU A 59 -9.46 2.58 47.94
C LEU A 59 -9.79 3.74 48.89
N THR A 60 -10.51 4.75 48.42
CA THR A 60 -10.96 5.87 49.25
C THR A 60 -11.99 5.40 50.28
N GLN A 61 -12.95 4.57 49.87
CA GLN A 61 -13.94 3.96 50.77
C GLN A 61 -13.29 3.03 51.80
N ILE A 62 -12.34 2.18 51.38
CA ILE A 62 -11.59 1.30 52.28
C ILE A 62 -10.85 2.12 53.34
N ASN A 63 -10.16 3.19 52.95
CA ASN A 63 -9.46 4.06 53.91
C ASN A 63 -10.42 4.74 54.89
N ALA A 64 -11.63 5.11 54.46
CA ALA A 64 -12.66 5.65 55.36
C ALA A 64 -13.11 4.59 56.39
N CYS A 65 -13.33 3.35 55.95
CA CYS A 65 -13.66 2.23 56.84
C CYS A 65 -12.55 1.96 57.86
N ILE A 66 -11.29 1.94 57.42
CA ILE A 66 -10.13 1.74 58.31
C ILE A 66 -10.06 2.84 59.38
N LYS A 67 -10.35 4.09 59.03
CA LYS A 67 -10.40 5.20 60.01
C LYS A 67 -11.48 4.99 61.07
N GLU A 68 -12.67 4.51 60.68
CA GLU A 68 -13.72 4.17 61.64
C GLU A 68 -13.33 2.97 62.52
N ILE A 69 -12.70 1.92 61.97
CA ILE A 69 -12.19 0.79 62.76
C ILE A 69 -11.15 1.26 63.79
N GLN A 70 -10.22 2.13 63.40
CA GLN A 70 -9.24 2.72 64.32
C GLN A 70 -9.91 3.52 65.44
N LYS A 71 -10.96 4.28 65.12
CA LYS A 71 -11.76 5.02 66.09
C LYS A 71 -12.47 4.08 67.07
N ILE A 72 -13.10 3.02 66.58
CA ILE A 72 -13.74 1.98 67.41
C ILE A 72 -12.70 1.32 68.31
N ALA A 73 -11.55 0.89 67.78
CA ALA A 73 -10.48 0.29 68.56
C ALA A 73 -9.96 1.23 69.67
N ASN A 74 -9.81 2.52 69.38
CA ASN A 74 -9.44 3.51 70.39
C ASN A 74 -10.52 3.67 71.49
N GLN A 75 -11.81 3.66 71.12
CA GLN A 75 -12.92 3.72 72.07
C GLN A 75 -12.98 2.46 72.94
N THR A 76 -12.86 1.27 72.34
CA THR A 76 -12.83 0.00 73.07
C THR A 76 -11.64 -0.06 74.03
N ASN A 77 -10.47 0.43 73.61
CA ASN A 77 -9.30 0.53 74.48
C ASN A 77 -9.55 1.45 75.69
N LEU A 78 -10.21 2.61 75.49
CA LEU A 78 -10.58 3.51 76.59
C LEU A 78 -11.60 2.87 77.54
N ILE A 79 -12.60 2.16 77.01
CA ILE A 79 -13.58 1.41 77.81
C ILE A 79 -12.87 0.34 78.64
N ALA A 80 -11.94 -0.40 78.04
CA ALA A 80 -11.16 -1.44 78.71
C ALA A 80 -10.31 -0.86 79.87
N ILE A 81 -9.68 0.29 79.66
CA ILE A 81 -8.91 0.99 80.70
C ILE A 81 -9.83 1.42 81.85
N ASN A 82 -10.98 2.02 81.55
CA ASN A 82 -11.94 2.45 82.58
C ASN A 82 -12.47 1.25 83.39
N SER A 83 -12.79 0.14 82.71
CA SER A 83 -13.23 -1.10 83.37
C SER A 83 -12.13 -1.72 84.24
N ALA A 84 -10.87 -1.66 83.81
CA ALA A 84 -9.74 -2.14 84.61
C ALA A 84 -9.54 -1.29 85.89
N ILE A 85 -9.73 0.03 85.80
CA ILE A 85 -9.66 0.95 86.96
C ILE A 85 -10.79 0.62 87.95
N GLU A 86 -12.02 0.45 87.47
CA GLU A 86 -13.15 0.15 88.35
C GLU A 86 -13.01 -1.25 88.97
N ALA A 87 -12.53 -2.24 88.22
CA ALA A 87 -12.22 -3.58 88.74
C ALA A 87 -11.17 -3.55 89.86
N ALA A 88 -10.15 -2.69 89.77
CA ALA A 88 -9.17 -2.48 90.82
C ALA A 88 -9.79 -1.81 92.07
N ARG A 89 -10.79 -0.94 91.87
CA ARG A 89 -11.47 -0.20 92.94
C ARG A 89 -12.34 -1.10 93.83
N VAL A 90 -12.98 -2.12 93.26
CA VAL A 90 -13.83 -3.07 94.02
C VAL A 90 -13.01 -4.18 94.72
N GLY A 91 -11.68 -4.18 94.59
CA GLY A 91 -10.79 -5.12 95.26
C GLY A 91 -10.97 -6.57 94.80
N ASP A 92 -11.05 -7.52 95.74
CA ASP A 92 -11.08 -8.96 95.43
C ASP A 92 -12.30 -9.39 94.59
N ALA A 93 -13.43 -8.69 94.71
CA ALA A 93 -14.62 -8.96 93.89
C ALA A 93 -14.43 -8.63 92.40
N GLY A 94 -13.46 -7.75 92.06
CA GLY A 94 -13.20 -7.28 90.70
C GLY A 94 -12.15 -8.08 89.92
N ARG A 95 -11.50 -9.08 90.54
CA ARG A 95 -10.37 -9.82 89.92
C ARG A 95 -10.70 -10.42 88.55
N GLY A 96 -11.87 -11.05 88.39
CA GLY A 96 -12.32 -11.61 87.11
C GLY A 96 -12.52 -10.54 86.02
N PHE A 97 -13.12 -9.41 86.39
CA PHE A 97 -13.32 -8.26 85.49
C PHE A 97 -12.00 -7.60 85.09
N SER A 98 -10.99 -7.59 85.96
CA SER A 98 -9.66 -7.07 85.63
C SER A 98 -8.97 -7.90 84.54
N VAL A 99 -9.13 -9.22 84.55
CA VAL A 99 -8.57 -10.12 83.52
C VAL A 99 -9.23 -9.85 82.18
N ILE A 100 -10.57 -9.80 82.14
CA ILE A 100 -11.34 -9.50 80.93
C ILE A 100 -10.96 -8.13 80.38
N SER A 101 -10.85 -7.11 81.23
CA SER A 101 -10.48 -5.76 80.80
C SER A 101 -9.09 -5.71 80.15
N LYS A 102 -8.13 -6.48 80.67
CA LYS A 102 -6.79 -6.57 80.09
C LYS A 102 -6.81 -7.27 78.72
N GLU A 103 -7.63 -8.30 78.56
CA GLU A 103 -7.79 -8.99 77.28
C GLU A 103 -8.45 -8.09 76.22
N VAL A 104 -9.51 -7.36 76.58
CA VAL A 104 -10.17 -6.39 75.68
C VAL A 104 -9.21 -5.27 75.29
N LYS A 105 -8.34 -4.82 76.20
CA LYS A 105 -7.30 -3.84 75.91
C LYS A 105 -6.32 -4.37 74.86
N ASN A 106 -5.76 -5.56 75.07
CA ASN A 106 -4.84 -6.20 74.14
C ASN A 106 -5.48 -6.37 72.75
N LEU A 107 -6.72 -6.88 72.69
CA LEU A 107 -7.46 -7.04 71.45
C LEU A 107 -7.66 -5.71 70.71
N SER A 108 -7.94 -4.63 71.45
CA SER A 108 -8.09 -3.29 70.87
C SER A 108 -6.78 -2.76 70.28
N GLU A 109 -5.64 -3.03 70.94
CA GLU A 109 -4.30 -2.69 70.44
C GLU A 109 -3.96 -3.49 69.17
N ASP A 110 -4.30 -4.80 69.14
CA ASP A 110 -4.10 -5.67 67.97
C ASP A 110 -4.95 -5.25 66.76
N VAL A 111 -6.21 -4.86 66.98
CA VAL A 111 -7.09 -4.32 65.92
C VAL A 111 -6.51 -3.02 65.37
N LYS A 112 -5.97 -2.15 66.23
CA LYS A 112 -5.34 -0.89 65.82
C LYS A 112 -4.07 -1.14 65.00
N HIS A 113 -3.24 -2.10 65.41
CA HIS A 113 -2.05 -2.49 64.66
C HIS A 113 -2.43 -3.05 63.28
N SER A 114 -3.37 -4.01 63.24
CA SER A 114 -3.85 -4.62 61.99
C SER A 114 -4.44 -3.57 61.04
N SER A 115 -5.26 -2.66 61.55
CA SER A 115 -5.84 -1.56 60.76
C SER A 115 -4.77 -0.65 60.15
N LYS A 116 -3.66 -0.40 60.87
CA LYS A 116 -2.55 0.40 60.35
C LYS A 116 -1.78 -0.34 59.23
N SER A 117 -1.60 -1.64 59.36
CA SER A 117 -1.01 -2.48 58.30
C SER A 117 -1.87 -2.46 57.04
N VAL A 118 -3.20 -2.59 57.16
CA VAL A 118 -4.12 -2.47 56.01
C VAL A 118 -4.03 -1.09 55.38
N SER A 119 -4.03 -0.01 56.17
CA SER A 119 -3.89 1.36 55.65
C SER A 119 -2.61 1.56 54.83
N THR A 120 -1.50 0.98 55.30
CA THR A 120 -0.22 1.03 54.59
C THR A 120 -0.33 0.31 53.24
N LEU A 121 -0.93 -0.88 53.21
CA LEU A 121 -1.15 -1.63 51.96
C LEU A 121 -2.05 -0.86 50.99
N THR A 122 -3.15 -0.27 51.47
CA THR A 122 -4.05 0.55 50.65
C THR A 122 -3.34 1.77 50.07
N SER A 123 -2.41 2.39 50.83
CA SER A 123 -1.58 3.49 50.32
C SER A 123 -0.67 3.05 49.17
N VAL A 124 -0.02 1.90 49.30
CA VAL A 124 0.82 1.34 48.24
C VAL A 124 0.01 1.05 46.97
N ILE A 125 -1.19 0.47 47.11
CA ILE A 125 -2.07 0.23 45.96
C ILE A 125 -2.48 1.55 45.32
N LYS A 126 -2.79 2.58 46.11
CA LYS A 126 -3.14 3.91 45.58
C LYS A 126 -2.02 4.53 44.77
N ASP A 127 -0.78 4.47 45.26
CA ASP A 127 0.38 4.98 44.53
C ASP A 127 0.60 4.20 43.22
N ASN A 128 0.42 2.88 43.24
CA ASN A 128 0.48 2.07 42.02
C ASN A 128 -0.63 2.44 41.02
N THR A 129 -1.86 2.67 41.49
CA THR A 129 -2.97 3.15 40.64
C THR A 129 -2.64 4.49 40.00
N ALA A 130 -2.08 5.44 40.77
CA ALA A 130 -1.68 6.74 40.24
C ALA A 130 -0.60 6.62 39.15
N ARG A 131 0.39 5.75 39.35
CA ARG A 131 1.42 5.47 38.34
C ARG A 131 0.84 4.84 37.07
N VAL A 132 -0.14 3.95 37.18
CA VAL A 132 -0.82 3.38 36.01
C VAL A 132 -1.60 4.47 35.26
N SER A 133 -2.32 5.35 35.97
CA SER A 133 -2.99 6.49 35.35
C SER A 133 -2.03 7.41 34.61
N GLU A 134 -0.87 7.74 35.20
CA GLU A 134 0.16 8.53 34.53
C GLU A 134 0.69 7.87 33.25
N VAL A 135 0.85 6.55 33.25
CA VAL A 135 1.24 5.80 32.04
C VAL A 135 0.16 5.91 30.96
N LEU A 136 -1.12 5.80 31.33
CA LEU A 136 -2.23 5.93 30.38
C LEU A 136 -2.32 7.33 29.78
N ASP A 137 -2.15 8.37 30.60
CA ASP A 137 -2.14 9.77 30.14
C ASP A 137 -1.00 10.02 29.15
N ASN A 138 0.16 9.42 29.38
CA ASN A 138 1.30 9.48 28.46
C ASN A 138 1.13 8.59 27.21
N GLN A 139 0.30 7.56 27.25
CA GLN A 139 0.01 6.69 26.10
C GLN A 139 -0.94 7.35 25.10
N GLN A 140 -1.89 8.17 25.55
CA GLN A 140 -2.85 8.84 24.67
C GLN A 140 -2.20 9.63 23.51
N PRO A 141 -1.22 10.53 23.72
CA PRO A 141 -0.58 11.25 22.62
C PRO A 141 0.21 10.32 21.68
N VAL A 142 0.67 9.16 22.17
CA VAL A 142 1.33 8.15 21.32
C VAL A 142 0.32 7.52 20.36
N ILE A 143 -0.88 7.18 20.84
CA ILE A 143 -1.97 6.66 20.02
C ILE A 143 -2.39 7.68 18.95
N ASP A 144 -2.51 8.96 19.33
CA ASP A 144 -2.88 10.04 18.42
C ASP A 144 -1.82 10.25 17.31
N ASN A 145 -0.53 10.22 17.69
CA ASN A 145 0.58 10.30 16.75
C ASN A 145 0.61 9.10 15.80
N ILE A 146 0.39 7.88 16.30
CA ILE A 146 0.34 6.69 15.45
C ILE A 146 -0.83 6.81 14.46
N THR A 147 -2.01 7.23 14.91
CA THR A 147 -3.18 7.43 14.06
C THR A 147 -2.90 8.44 12.94
N THR A 148 -2.25 9.56 13.28
CA THR A 148 -1.85 10.57 12.30
C THR A 148 -0.85 10.02 11.28
N ASN A 149 0.17 9.29 11.74
CA ASN A 149 1.17 8.68 10.85
C ASN A 149 0.52 7.64 9.91
N ILE A 150 -0.41 6.83 10.41
CA ILE A 150 -1.11 5.85 9.58
C ILE A 150 -1.93 6.56 8.49
N ASN A 151 -2.64 7.63 8.83
CA ASN A 151 -3.39 8.40 7.83
C ASN A 151 -2.49 8.97 6.74
N GLN A 152 -1.30 9.49 7.09
CA GLN A 152 -0.31 9.97 6.12
C GLN A 152 0.24 8.83 5.23
N ILE A 153 0.44 7.65 5.80
CA ILE A 153 0.90 6.47 5.04
C ILE A 153 -0.20 6.01 4.07
N VAL A 154 -1.47 6.00 4.51
CA VAL A 154 -2.61 5.68 3.65
C VAL A 154 -2.70 6.64 2.47
N GLU A 155 -2.56 7.94 2.70
CA GLU A 155 -2.52 8.95 1.63
C GLU A 155 -1.35 8.73 0.68
N SER A 156 -0.15 8.48 1.22
CA SER A 156 1.06 8.23 0.44
C SER A 156 0.92 6.99 -0.46
N ILE A 157 0.29 5.93 0.04
CA ILE A 157 0.02 4.72 -0.74
C ILE A 157 -1.04 4.99 -1.82
N GLY A 158 -2.04 5.82 -1.54
CA GLY A 158 -2.97 6.31 -2.57
C GLY A 158 -2.22 6.95 -3.75
N ILE A 159 -1.29 7.87 -3.47
CA ILE A 159 -0.46 8.51 -4.49
C ILE A 159 0.40 7.50 -5.26
N VAL A 160 0.97 6.51 -4.57
CA VAL A 160 1.76 5.45 -5.23
C VAL A 160 0.91 4.62 -6.18
N ILE A 161 -0.31 4.25 -5.79
CA ILE A 161 -1.25 3.51 -6.64
C ILE A 161 -1.58 4.30 -7.90
N ASP A 162 -1.92 5.58 -7.76
CA ASP A 162 -2.26 6.45 -8.89
C ASP A 162 -1.09 6.55 -9.87
N LYS A 163 0.14 6.76 -9.36
CA LYS A 163 1.36 6.78 -10.19
C LYS A 163 1.63 5.45 -10.88
N SER A 164 1.28 4.34 -10.24
CA SER A 164 1.43 2.99 -10.79
C SER A 164 0.48 2.75 -11.96
N LEU A 165 -0.75 3.25 -11.85
CA LEU A 165 -1.72 3.24 -12.94
C LEU A 165 -1.28 4.14 -14.10
N SER A 166 -0.78 5.35 -13.82
CA SER A 166 -0.21 6.21 -14.87
C SER A 166 0.99 5.56 -15.56
N MET A 167 1.86 4.88 -14.82
CA MET A 167 2.99 4.13 -15.37
C MET A 167 2.54 3.05 -16.36
N LYS A 168 1.44 2.34 -16.07
CA LYS A 168 0.85 1.35 -17.00
C LYS A 168 0.51 1.98 -18.35
N SER A 169 -0.16 3.14 -18.34
CA SER A 169 -0.53 3.85 -19.57
C SER A 169 0.70 4.31 -20.37
N VAL A 170 1.69 4.90 -19.69
CA VAL A 170 2.95 5.33 -20.32
C VAL A 170 3.73 4.14 -20.90
N MET A 171 3.77 3.00 -20.21
CA MET A 171 4.43 1.81 -20.71
C MET A 171 3.75 1.22 -21.95
N GLN A 172 2.41 1.24 -21.99
CA GLN A 172 1.66 0.84 -23.18
C GLN A 172 1.97 1.76 -24.37
N TYR A 173 1.97 3.08 -24.15
CA TYR A 173 2.38 4.07 -25.15
C TYR A 173 3.80 3.80 -25.68
N ILE A 174 4.80 3.65 -24.79
CA ILE A 174 6.19 3.36 -25.17
C ILE A 174 6.26 2.06 -25.98
N SER A 175 5.55 1.00 -25.57
CA SER A 175 5.54 -0.28 -26.30
C SER A 175 5.04 -0.12 -27.73
N THR A 176 3.95 0.63 -27.92
CA THR A 176 3.39 0.89 -29.24
C THR A 176 4.36 1.70 -30.09
N VAL A 177 4.91 2.80 -29.58
CA VAL A 177 5.87 3.64 -30.32
C VAL A 177 7.15 2.87 -30.67
N GLN A 178 7.66 2.03 -29.76
CA GLN A 178 8.79 1.14 -30.04
C GLN A 178 8.47 0.19 -31.21
N PHE A 179 7.27 -0.39 -31.24
CA PHE A 179 6.82 -1.22 -32.34
C PHE A 179 6.75 -0.44 -33.67
N LEU A 180 6.16 0.75 -33.68
CA LEU A 180 6.07 1.60 -34.87
C LEU A 180 7.47 1.95 -35.42
N ASN A 181 8.44 2.22 -34.55
CA ASN A 181 9.82 2.48 -34.95
C ASN A 181 10.50 1.22 -35.56
N ILE A 182 10.24 0.03 -35.03
CA ILE A 182 10.72 -1.22 -35.63
C ILE A 182 10.15 -1.39 -37.04
N VAL A 183 8.85 -1.12 -37.22
CA VAL A 183 8.20 -1.21 -38.53
C VAL A 183 8.83 -0.24 -39.55
N LYS A 184 9.18 0.98 -39.16
CA LYS A 184 9.87 1.93 -40.04
C LYS A 184 11.21 1.36 -40.52
N VAL A 185 11.99 0.76 -39.61
CA VAL A 185 13.27 0.12 -39.95
C VAL A 185 13.05 -1.07 -40.89
N ASP A 186 12.04 -1.91 -40.64
CA ASP A 186 11.71 -3.03 -41.52
C ASP A 186 11.40 -2.56 -42.95
N HIS A 187 10.73 -1.41 -43.14
CA HIS A 187 10.47 -0.84 -44.48
C HIS A 187 11.75 -0.37 -45.17
N VAL A 188 12.66 0.27 -44.43
CA VAL A 188 13.97 0.68 -44.97
C VAL A 188 14.76 -0.55 -45.42
N ILE A 189 14.79 -1.61 -44.60
CA ILE A 189 15.46 -2.88 -44.93
C ILE A 189 14.82 -3.50 -46.17
N TRP A 190 13.49 -3.55 -46.24
CA TRP A 190 12.77 -4.14 -47.38
C TRP A 190 13.08 -3.41 -48.69
N LYS A 191 13.07 -2.07 -48.68
CA LYS A 191 13.47 -1.25 -49.85
C LYS A 191 14.92 -1.51 -50.25
N MET A 192 15.83 -1.58 -49.29
CA MET A 192 17.24 -1.89 -49.56
C MET A 192 17.41 -3.27 -50.20
N GLU A 193 16.57 -4.25 -49.84
CA GLU A 193 16.56 -5.55 -50.51
C GLU A 193 16.10 -5.44 -51.96
N VAL A 194 15.06 -4.63 -52.26
CA VAL A 194 14.66 -4.35 -53.66
C VAL A 194 15.82 -3.77 -54.47
N TYR A 195 16.48 -2.73 -53.94
CA TYR A 195 17.65 -2.13 -54.61
C TYR A 195 18.80 -3.13 -54.79
N LYS A 196 19.08 -3.95 -53.77
CA LYS A 196 20.13 -4.98 -53.83
C LYS A 196 19.85 -6.04 -54.90
N LEU A 197 18.60 -6.49 -55.04
CA LEU A 197 18.23 -7.44 -56.10
C LEU A 197 18.43 -6.84 -57.50
N LEU A 198 18.05 -5.58 -57.69
CA LEU A 198 18.27 -4.85 -58.95
C LEU A 198 19.77 -4.68 -59.27
N LEU A 199 20.58 -4.27 -58.28
CA LEU A 199 22.03 -4.08 -58.45
C LEU A 199 22.77 -5.39 -58.75
N ASN A 200 22.39 -6.48 -58.07
CA ASN A 200 22.98 -7.80 -58.26
C ASN A 200 22.42 -8.55 -59.48
N LYS A 201 21.42 -7.98 -60.16
CA LYS A 201 20.69 -8.60 -61.27
C LYS A 201 20.08 -9.96 -60.91
N ASP A 202 19.66 -10.13 -59.66
CA ASP A 202 19.01 -11.35 -59.19
C ASP A 202 17.49 -11.26 -59.43
N ILE A 203 17.02 -12.02 -60.42
CA ILE A 203 15.64 -12.00 -60.91
C ILE A 203 14.80 -13.13 -60.28
N ASN A 204 15.43 -14.10 -59.61
CA ASN A 204 14.74 -15.30 -59.10
C ASN A 204 14.33 -15.17 -57.63
N SER A 205 14.98 -14.29 -56.88
CA SER A 205 14.68 -14.04 -55.47
C SER A 205 13.34 -13.33 -55.30
N LYS A 206 12.50 -13.86 -54.40
CA LYS A 206 11.17 -13.29 -54.10
C LYS A 206 11.24 -12.38 -52.88
N ILE A 207 10.65 -11.19 -52.99
CA ILE A 207 10.42 -10.28 -51.87
C ILE A 207 9.03 -10.53 -51.26
N THR A 208 8.85 -10.16 -49.99
CA THR A 208 7.59 -10.37 -49.26
C THR A 208 6.44 -9.49 -49.76
N MET A 209 5.21 -9.96 -49.58
CA MET A 209 3.98 -9.19 -49.82
C MET A 209 3.59 -8.35 -48.59
N HIS A 210 2.77 -7.32 -48.81
CA HIS A 210 2.32 -6.39 -47.76
C HIS A 210 1.62 -7.07 -46.59
N ASP A 211 0.83 -8.12 -46.82
CA ASP A 211 0.11 -8.90 -45.80
C ASP A 211 1.02 -9.88 -45.03
N GLN A 212 2.18 -10.20 -45.58
CA GLN A 212 3.14 -11.13 -44.98
C GLN A 212 4.22 -10.43 -44.15
N CYS A 213 4.39 -9.11 -44.32
CA CYS A 213 5.35 -8.30 -43.56
C CYS A 213 4.86 -8.07 -42.12
N ARG A 214 5.75 -7.57 -41.25
CA ARG A 214 5.40 -7.29 -39.84
C ARG A 214 4.26 -6.28 -39.72
N LEU A 215 4.28 -5.22 -40.53
CA LEU A 215 3.23 -4.20 -40.54
C LEU A 215 1.89 -4.78 -40.99
N GLY A 216 1.85 -5.57 -42.07
CA GLY A 216 0.60 -6.18 -42.55
C GLY A 216 0.00 -7.14 -41.52
N LYS A 217 0.81 -8.02 -40.95
CA LYS A 217 0.36 -8.95 -39.89
C LYS A 217 -0.22 -8.21 -38.68
N TRP A 218 0.37 -7.08 -38.31
CA TRP A 218 -0.14 -6.23 -37.23
C TRP A 218 -1.42 -5.49 -37.65
N TYR A 219 -1.44 -4.84 -38.82
CA TYR A 219 -2.55 -4.06 -39.33
C TYR A 219 -3.83 -4.89 -39.46
N TYR A 220 -3.73 -6.09 -40.04
CA TYR A 220 -4.86 -7.01 -40.18
C TYR A 220 -5.13 -7.84 -38.92
N GLY A 221 -4.18 -7.88 -37.98
CA GLY A 221 -4.27 -8.65 -36.74
C GLY A 221 -5.00 -7.91 -35.62
N PHE A 222 -5.35 -8.65 -34.57
CA PHE A 222 -6.08 -8.11 -33.41
C PHE A 222 -5.38 -6.92 -32.74
N GLU A 223 -4.04 -6.95 -32.65
CA GLU A 223 -3.27 -5.87 -32.01
C GLU A 223 -3.38 -4.55 -32.77
N GLY A 224 -3.31 -4.56 -34.11
CA GLY A 224 -3.44 -3.34 -34.91
C GLY A 224 -4.88 -2.84 -35.00
N GLN A 225 -5.86 -3.73 -35.02
CA GLN A 225 -7.28 -3.34 -35.10
C GLN A 225 -7.78 -2.53 -33.89
N GLN A 226 -7.06 -2.56 -32.77
CA GLN A 226 -7.30 -1.66 -31.62
C GLN A 226 -7.15 -0.18 -31.99
N PHE A 227 -6.41 0.12 -33.05
CA PHE A 227 -6.14 1.48 -33.55
C PHE A 227 -7.05 1.86 -34.73
N SER A 228 -8.05 1.05 -35.07
CA SER A 228 -8.96 1.27 -36.21
C SER A 228 -9.70 2.61 -36.17
N ASN A 229 -9.85 3.22 -35.00
CA ASN A 229 -10.48 4.52 -34.81
C ASN A 229 -9.61 5.71 -35.28
N TYR A 230 -8.28 5.57 -35.31
CA TYR A 230 -7.40 6.64 -35.75
C TYR A 230 -7.40 6.75 -37.28
N TYR A 231 -7.53 7.99 -37.78
CA TYR A 231 -7.44 8.25 -39.21
C TYR A 231 -6.06 7.86 -39.76
N SER A 232 -5.00 8.20 -39.02
CA SER A 232 -3.61 7.84 -39.33
C SER A 232 -3.43 6.32 -39.51
N PHE A 233 -4.10 5.50 -38.69
CA PHE A 233 -4.08 4.04 -38.85
C PHE A 233 -4.76 3.60 -40.16
N ARG A 234 -5.99 4.06 -40.43
CA ARG A 234 -6.71 3.67 -41.66
C ARG A 234 -6.00 4.11 -42.94
N SER A 235 -5.34 5.27 -42.89
CA SER A 235 -4.59 5.84 -44.00
C SER A 235 -3.27 5.10 -44.30
N LEU A 236 -2.84 4.13 -43.47
CA LEU A 236 -1.64 3.33 -43.73
C LEU A 236 -1.81 2.34 -44.88
N GLU A 237 -3.00 1.79 -45.09
CA GLU A 237 -3.18 0.61 -45.93
C GLU A 237 -2.85 0.86 -47.40
N ALA A 238 -3.39 1.93 -47.97
CA ALA A 238 -3.16 2.29 -49.37
C ALA A 238 -1.67 2.50 -49.69
N PRO A 239 -0.93 3.39 -49.00
CA PRO A 239 0.49 3.58 -49.27
C PRO A 239 1.33 2.33 -48.92
N HIS A 240 0.98 1.56 -47.89
CA HIS A 240 1.69 0.31 -47.57
C HIS A 240 1.56 -0.74 -48.67
N LYS A 241 0.35 -0.98 -49.19
CA LYS A 241 0.12 -1.88 -50.31
C LYS A 241 0.83 -1.42 -51.57
N GLU A 242 0.88 -0.10 -51.78
CA GLU A 242 1.55 0.52 -52.91
C GLU A 242 3.06 0.35 -52.87
N VAL A 243 3.73 0.48 -51.72
CA VAL A 243 5.17 0.20 -51.56
C VAL A 243 5.50 -1.19 -52.08
N HIS A 244 4.76 -2.20 -51.61
CA HIS A 244 5.00 -3.58 -52.00
C HIS A 244 4.72 -3.80 -53.48
N THR A 245 3.59 -3.29 -53.98
CA THR A 245 3.20 -3.46 -55.39
C THR A 245 4.20 -2.80 -56.33
N ALA A 246 4.64 -1.58 -56.03
CA ALA A 246 5.62 -0.85 -56.83
C ALA A 246 7.00 -1.53 -56.82
N GLY A 247 7.46 -2.03 -55.66
CA GLY A 247 8.72 -2.78 -55.59
C GLY A 247 8.69 -4.09 -56.41
N HIS A 248 7.58 -4.84 -56.38
CA HIS A 248 7.40 -6.02 -57.24
C HIS A 248 7.35 -5.65 -58.73
N SER A 249 6.62 -4.59 -59.09
CA SER A 249 6.56 -4.10 -60.48
C SER A 249 7.92 -3.64 -61.00
N ALA A 250 8.73 -2.97 -60.17
CA ALA A 250 10.09 -2.55 -60.54
C ALA A 250 10.98 -3.76 -60.89
N LEU A 251 10.95 -4.83 -60.09
CA LEU A 251 11.67 -6.07 -60.39
C LEU A 251 11.19 -6.73 -61.70
N ASN A 252 9.88 -6.73 -61.94
CA ASN A 252 9.30 -7.29 -63.17
C ASN A 252 9.71 -6.50 -64.42
N TYR A 253 9.69 -5.16 -64.37
CA TYR A 253 10.14 -4.31 -65.48
C TYR A 253 11.64 -4.43 -65.72
N PHE A 254 12.43 -4.57 -64.66
CA PHE A 254 13.86 -4.87 -64.77
C PHE A 254 14.11 -6.21 -65.49
N ALA A 255 13.36 -7.26 -65.13
CA ALA A 255 13.44 -8.56 -65.81
C ALA A 255 13.03 -8.48 -67.30
N ALA A 256 12.09 -7.60 -67.64
CA ALA A 256 11.64 -7.33 -69.00
C ALA A 256 12.59 -6.38 -69.79
N GLY A 257 13.59 -5.79 -69.14
CA GLY A 257 14.54 -4.85 -69.75
C GLY A 257 14.02 -3.41 -69.90
N ASP A 258 12.85 -3.08 -69.35
CA ASP A 258 12.28 -1.73 -69.38
C ASP A 258 12.79 -0.88 -68.21
N MET A 259 13.93 -0.22 -68.44
CA MET A 259 14.58 0.61 -67.42
C MET A 259 13.79 1.87 -67.07
N ASN A 260 12.97 2.39 -68.00
CA ASN A 260 12.17 3.59 -67.76
C ASN A 260 10.99 3.28 -66.83
N ALA A 261 10.23 2.23 -67.13
CA ALA A 261 9.14 1.78 -66.28
C ALA A 261 9.65 1.32 -64.90
N MET A 262 10.79 0.64 -64.84
CA MET A 262 11.46 0.29 -63.58
C MET A 262 11.75 1.53 -62.73
N SER A 263 12.35 2.58 -63.31
CA SER A 263 12.68 3.80 -62.57
C SER A 263 11.43 4.49 -62.02
N GLN A 264 10.34 4.53 -62.80
CA GLN A 264 9.07 5.12 -62.37
C GLN A 264 8.45 4.35 -61.18
N GLU A 265 8.50 3.02 -61.20
CA GLU A 265 8.02 2.19 -60.09
C GLU A 265 8.90 2.32 -58.85
N LEU A 266 10.22 2.53 -58.98
CA LEU A 266 11.08 2.86 -57.84
C LEU A 266 10.74 4.22 -57.22
N ASP A 267 10.52 5.25 -58.04
CA ASP A 267 10.10 6.58 -57.55
C ASP A 267 8.72 6.52 -56.87
N ARG A 268 7.85 5.65 -57.35
CA ARG A 268 6.55 5.38 -56.73
C ARG A 268 6.71 4.67 -55.38
N MET A 269 7.53 3.62 -55.32
CA MET A 269 7.86 2.92 -54.08
C MET A 269 8.43 3.86 -53.01
N GLU A 270 9.36 4.74 -53.38
CA GLU A 270 9.97 5.72 -52.49
C GLU A 270 8.94 6.72 -51.93
N ARG A 271 8.08 7.27 -52.79
CA ARG A 271 7.01 8.20 -52.38
C ARG A 271 6.01 7.54 -51.43
N SER A 272 5.50 6.36 -51.79
CA SER A 272 4.55 5.63 -50.93
C SER A 272 5.20 5.19 -49.62
N SER A 273 6.50 4.89 -49.62
CA SER A 273 7.23 4.56 -48.39
C SER A 273 7.33 5.77 -47.46
N ASN A 274 7.58 6.96 -47.98
CA ASN A 274 7.58 8.19 -47.18
C ASN A 274 6.19 8.43 -46.58
N GLU A 275 5.13 8.18 -47.35
CA GLU A 275 3.76 8.30 -46.85
C GLU A 275 3.47 7.30 -45.71
N VAL A 276 3.92 6.04 -45.82
CA VAL A 276 3.82 5.07 -44.70
C VAL A 276 4.52 5.60 -43.44
N VAL A 277 5.75 6.10 -43.57
CA VAL A 277 6.51 6.64 -42.42
C VAL A 277 5.78 7.82 -41.79
N ASN A 278 5.24 8.74 -42.60
CA ASN A 278 4.45 9.88 -42.14
C ASN A 278 3.21 9.43 -41.38
N GLN A 279 2.45 8.46 -41.90
CA GLN A 279 1.25 7.95 -41.24
C GLN A 279 1.58 7.24 -39.91
N LEU A 280 2.70 6.50 -39.84
CA LEU A 280 3.19 5.91 -38.59
C LEU A 280 3.61 6.98 -37.56
N GLU A 281 4.14 8.13 -38.01
CA GLU A 281 4.45 9.27 -37.14
C GLU A 281 3.21 9.96 -36.63
N MET A 282 2.23 10.21 -37.51
CA MET A 282 0.95 10.78 -37.12
C MET A 282 0.24 9.88 -36.10
N LEU A 283 0.25 8.56 -36.31
CA LEU A 283 -0.30 7.61 -35.34
C LEU A 283 0.41 7.69 -33.99
N ALA A 284 1.74 7.79 -33.96
CA ALA A 284 2.48 7.95 -32.71
C ALA A 284 2.11 9.26 -31.97
N VAL A 285 1.92 10.36 -32.71
CA VAL A 285 1.49 11.65 -32.15
C VAL A 285 0.06 11.60 -31.62
N ASP A 286 -0.86 10.95 -32.34
CA ASP A 286 -2.25 10.79 -31.91
C ASP A 286 -2.32 10.02 -30.58
N LEU A 287 -1.49 8.98 -30.43
CA LEU A 287 -1.40 8.20 -29.19
C LEU A 287 -0.80 8.99 -28.01
N LEU A 288 0.15 9.89 -28.27
CA LEU A 288 0.71 10.75 -27.22
C LEU A 288 -0.38 11.63 -26.61
N LYS A 289 -1.24 12.25 -27.44
CA LYS A 289 -2.29 13.17 -26.99
C LYS A 289 -3.28 12.53 -26.02
N GLU A 290 -3.67 11.29 -26.28
CA GLU A 290 -4.56 10.53 -25.38
C GLU A 290 -3.89 10.08 -24.09
N THR A 291 -2.55 9.95 -24.06
CA THR A 291 -1.83 9.56 -22.83
C THR A 291 -1.62 10.76 -21.90
N THR A 292 -1.76 11.99 -22.41
CA THR A 292 -1.59 13.26 -21.67
C THR A 292 -2.89 13.91 -21.19
N LEU A 293 -4.05 13.33 -21.55
CA LEU A 293 -5.39 13.72 -21.11
C LEU A 293 -5.88 12.79 -20.01
#